data_AF-A0A558DZ44-F1
#
_entry.id   AF-A0A558DZ44-F1
#
_cell.length_a   1.000
_cell.length_b   1.000
_cell.length_c   1.000
_cell.angle_alpha   90.00
_cell.angle_beta   90.00
_cell.angle_gamma   90.00
#
_symmetry.space_group_name_H-M   'P 1'
#
loop_
_entity.id
_entity.type
_entity.pdbx_description
1 polymer ?
#
loop_
_entity_poly.entity_id
_entity_poly.type
_entity_poly.pdbx_seq_one_letter_code
_entity_poly.pdbx_strand_id
1 'polypeptide(L)'
;MNLKIFATALVVTVLVGPVVQWLMPAWSVLAEDVGAGGAWFASIMYHIVYGIIIGAGAALAVTVLRRFGKVVTVQAAVIAACTTIVLFDVGFVLLGQKVQAFTYLALLLALSSFILQTVISISPIGKATASSNDHAANTTDA
;
A
#
# COMPACT_ATOMS: atom_id res chain seq x y z
N MET A 1 0.07 -1.25 -17.39
CA MET A 1 -0.75 -0.67 -16.29
C MET A 1 -0.55 -1.41 -14.97
N ASN A 2 -0.73 -2.74 -14.93
CA ASN A 2 -0.55 -3.53 -13.70
C ASN A 2 0.83 -3.36 -13.06
N LEU A 3 1.90 -3.39 -13.87
CA LEU A 3 3.26 -3.13 -13.38
C LEU A 3 3.42 -1.72 -12.77
N LYS A 4 2.79 -0.70 -13.36
CA LYS A 4 2.81 0.67 -12.83
C LYS A 4 2.09 0.76 -11.48
N ILE A 5 0.92 0.13 -11.35
CA ILE A 5 0.15 0.05 -10.09
C ILE A 5 0.97 -0.68 -9.02
N PHE A 6 1.51 -1.85 -9.37
CA PHE A 6 2.37 -2.64 -8.48
C PHE A 6 3.56 -1.83 -7.98
N ALA A 7 4.32 -1.22 -8.90
CA ALA A 7 5.50 -0.44 -8.55
C ALA A 7 5.14 0.79 -7.69
N THR A 8 4.02 1.44 -8.00
CA THR A 8 3.53 2.58 -7.21
C THR A 8 3.20 2.15 -5.78
N ALA A 9 2.43 1.06 -5.62
CA ALA A 9 2.09 0.53 -4.30
C ALA A 9 3.36 0.15 -3.52
N LEU A 10 4.32 -0.55 -4.14
CA LEU A 10 5.60 -0.90 -3.53
C LEU A 10 6.37 0.34 -3.05
N VAL A 11 6.55 1.34 -3.91
CA VAL A 11 7.29 2.57 -3.59
C VAL A 11 6.60 3.33 -2.47
N VAL A 12 5.29 3.49 -2.54
CA VAL A 12 4.51 4.13 -1.48
C VAL A 12 4.68 3.38 -0.17
N THR A 13 4.67 2.04 -0.19
CA THR A 13 4.87 1.26 1.02
C THR A 13 6.23 1.46 1.66
N VAL A 14 7.29 1.47 0.85
CA VAL A 14 8.65 1.66 1.34
C VAL A 14 8.90 3.08 1.85
N LEU A 15 8.20 4.09 1.32
CA LEU A 15 8.34 5.47 1.77
C LEU A 15 7.50 5.78 3.01
N VAL A 16 6.26 5.32 3.04
CA VAL A 16 5.30 5.68 4.10
C VAL A 16 5.44 4.77 5.31
N GLY A 17 5.64 3.47 5.09
CA GLY A 17 5.68 2.48 6.16
C GLY A 17 6.71 2.76 7.25
N PRO A 18 7.99 2.98 6.91
CA PRO A 18 9.00 3.31 7.92
C PRO A 18 8.68 4.58 8.72
N VAL A 19 8.06 5.58 8.09
CA VAL A 19 7.64 6.81 8.78
C VAL A 19 6.49 6.53 9.74
N VAL A 20 5.50 5.72 9.33
CA VAL A 20 4.40 5.30 10.21
C VAL A 20 4.95 4.50 11.38
N GLN A 21 5.80 3.51 11.13
CA GLN A 21 6.42 2.68 12.16
C GLN A 21 7.25 3.49 13.16
N TRP A 22 7.97 4.50 12.69
CA TRP A 22 8.74 5.41 13.54
C TRP A 22 7.87 6.18 14.54
N LEU A 23 6.64 6.53 14.18
CA LEU A 23 5.68 7.21 15.05
C LEU A 23 5.05 6.28 16.11
N MET A 24 5.32 4.98 16.05
CA MET A 24 4.72 4.00 16.96
C MET A 24 5.57 3.73 18.20
N PRO A 25 4.96 3.40 19.35
CA PRO A 25 5.69 3.11 20.60
C PRO A 25 6.70 1.96 20.48
N ALA A 26 6.46 1.00 19.59
CA ALA A 26 7.36 -0.13 19.35
C ALA A 26 8.72 0.28 18.74
N TRP A 27 8.80 1.50 18.18
CA TRP A 27 10.04 1.99 17.58
C TRP A 27 11.16 2.17 18.60
N SER A 28 10.86 2.71 19.79
CA SER A 28 11.90 2.97 20.80
C SER A 28 12.57 1.67 21.23
N VAL A 29 11.79 0.61 21.43
CA VAL A 29 12.29 -0.73 21.77
C VAL A 29 13.20 -1.27 20.65
N LEU A 30 12.76 -1.18 19.40
CA LEU A 30 13.57 -1.63 18.27
C LEU A 30 14.88 -0.82 18.13
N ALA A 31 14.81 0.49 18.34
CA ALA A 31 15.97 1.37 18.26
C ALA A 31 16.97 1.14 19.41
N GLU A 32 16.50 0.75 20.59
CA GLU A 32 17.35 0.35 21.72
C GLU A 32 18.07 -0.97 21.43
N ASP A 33 17.40 -1.95 20.79
CA ASP A 33 17.95 -3.28 20.52
C ASP A 33 19.02 -3.29 19.41
N VAL A 34 18.78 -2.57 18.30
CA VAL A 34 19.63 -2.64 17.10
C VAL A 34 20.25 -1.30 16.68
N GLY A 35 20.05 -0.26 17.49
CA GLY A 35 20.43 1.11 17.15
C GLY A 35 19.50 1.75 16.11
N ALA A 36 19.48 3.09 16.07
CA ALA A 36 18.59 3.83 15.17
C ALA A 36 18.80 3.46 13.68
N GLY A 37 20.05 3.30 13.24
CA GLY A 37 20.36 2.89 11.86
C GLY A 37 19.88 1.47 11.54
N GLY A 38 20.03 0.54 12.49
CA GLY A 38 19.53 -0.83 12.36
C GLY A 38 18.00 -0.89 12.30
N ALA A 39 17.33 -0.08 13.12
CA ALA A 39 15.87 0.01 13.15
C ALA A 39 15.30 0.54 11.82
N TRP A 40 15.93 1.58 11.24
CA TRP A 40 15.57 2.07 9.91
C TRP A 40 15.76 1.02 8.83
N PHE A 41 16.91 0.33 8.81
CA PHE A 41 17.17 -0.72 7.83
C PHE A 41 16.17 -1.87 7.95
N ALA A 42 15.93 -2.37 9.16
CA ALA A 42 14.97 -3.43 9.43
C ALA A 42 13.54 -3.03 8.99
N SER A 43 13.14 -1.80 9.31
CA SER A 43 11.86 -1.24 8.90
C SER A 43 11.71 -1.18 7.39
N ILE A 44 12.72 -0.69 6.67
CA ILE A 44 12.69 -0.63 5.20
C ILE A 44 12.59 -2.04 4.60
N MET A 45 13.39 -3.00 5.08
CA MET A 45 13.36 -4.38 4.58
C MET A 45 11.98 -5.03 4.77
N TYR A 46 11.39 -4.85 5.95
CA TYR A 46 10.04 -5.34 6.24
C TYR A 46 8.99 -4.72 5.30
N HIS A 47 9.08 -3.41 5.06
CA HIS A 47 8.16 -2.71 4.18
C HIS A 47 8.37 -3.00 2.68
N ILE A 48 9.56 -3.43 2.25
CA ILE A 48 9.75 -3.97 0.90
C ILE A 48 8.94 -5.25 0.74
N VAL A 49 9.03 -6.18 1.69
CA VAL A 49 8.27 -7.44 1.66
C VAL A 49 6.77 -7.16 1.65
N TYR A 50 6.32 -6.21 2.48
CA TYR A 50 4.91 -5.81 2.52
C TYR A 50 4.46 -5.12 1.25
N GLY A 51 5.31 -4.25 0.70
CA GLY A 51 5.03 -3.56 -0.56
C GLY A 51 4.88 -4.51 -1.73
N ILE A 52 5.62 -5.63 -1.76
CA ILE A 52 5.44 -6.69 -2.78
C ILE A 52 4.05 -7.33 -2.64
N ILE A 53 3.64 -7.66 -1.41
CA ILE A 53 2.35 -8.31 -1.13
C ILE A 53 1.18 -7.36 -1.45
N ILE A 54 1.25 -6.11 -0.98
CA ILE A 54 0.27 -5.05 -1.25
C ILE A 54 0.20 -4.78 -2.75
N GLY A 55 1.35 -4.61 -3.41
CA GLY A 55 1.42 -4.40 -4.85
C GLY A 55 0.79 -5.54 -5.64
N ALA A 56 1.00 -6.80 -5.23
CA ALA A 56 0.37 -7.95 -5.86
C ALA A 56 -1.16 -7.94 -5.69
N GLY A 57 -1.66 -7.63 -4.50
CA GLY A 57 -3.09 -7.47 -4.22
C GLY A 57 -3.72 -6.36 -5.07
N ALA A 58 -3.09 -5.19 -5.15
CA ALA A 58 -3.54 -4.07 -5.98
C ALA A 58 -3.53 -4.41 -7.48
N ALA A 59 -2.48 -5.07 -7.97
CA ALA A 59 -2.39 -5.51 -9.37
C ALA A 59 -3.44 -6.57 -9.73
N LEU A 60 -3.75 -7.47 -8.79
CA LEU A 60 -4.83 -8.45 -8.95
C LEU A 60 -6.19 -7.75 -9.03
N ALA A 61 -6.46 -6.76 -8.15
CA ALA A 61 -7.68 -5.96 -8.19
C ALA A 61 -7.84 -5.25 -9.54
N VAL A 62 -6.77 -4.65 -10.06
CA VAL A 62 -6.79 -4.01 -11.39
C VAL A 62 -7.15 -5.02 -12.48
N THR A 63 -6.58 -6.22 -12.42
CA THR A 63 -6.83 -7.29 -13.40
C THR A 63 -8.30 -7.71 -13.39
N VAL A 64 -8.90 -7.84 -12.21
CA VAL A 64 -10.33 -8.17 -12.06
C VAL A 64 -11.22 -7.02 -12.53
N LEU A 65 -10.98 -5.79 -12.06
CA LEU A 65 -11.76 -4.61 -12.42
C LEU A 65 -11.77 -4.32 -13.93
N ARG A 66 -10.63 -4.52 -14.60
CA ARG A 66 -10.52 -4.38 -16.05
C ARG A 66 -11.39 -5.38 -16.81
N ARG A 67 -11.54 -6.61 -16.32
CA ARG A 67 -12.47 -7.59 -16.91
C ARG A 67 -13.93 -7.12 -16.84
N PHE A 68 -14.26 -6.30 -15.85
CA PHE A 68 -15.58 -5.68 -15.70
C PHE A 68 -15.69 -4.28 -16.33
N GLY A 69 -14.73 -3.88 -17.17
CA GLY A 69 -14.74 -2.59 -17.86
C GLY A 69 -14.60 -1.37 -16.94
N LYS A 70 -14.06 -1.54 -15.73
CA LYS A 70 -13.85 -0.43 -14.79
C LYS A 70 -12.50 0.25 -15.02
N VAL A 71 -12.52 1.58 -14.98
CA VAL A 71 -11.30 2.41 -15.03
C VAL A 71 -10.58 2.31 -13.69
N VAL A 72 -9.27 2.12 -13.74
CA VAL A 72 -8.44 1.97 -12.54
C VAL A 72 -7.29 2.96 -12.60
N THR A 73 -7.11 3.73 -11.53
CA THR A 73 -6.14 4.84 -11.47
C THR A 73 -4.96 4.51 -10.58
N VAL A 74 -3.82 5.15 -10.87
CA VAL A 74 -2.61 5.06 -10.04
C VAL A 74 -2.83 5.70 -8.66
N GLN A 75 -3.62 6.77 -8.57
CA GLN A 75 -3.94 7.41 -7.29
C GLN A 75 -4.71 6.47 -6.35
N ALA A 76 -5.62 5.65 -6.89
CA ALA A 76 -6.30 4.63 -6.08
C ALA A 76 -5.30 3.67 -5.44
N ALA A 77 -4.23 3.31 -6.16
CA ALA A 77 -3.16 2.45 -5.64
C ALA A 77 -2.34 3.12 -4.55
N VAL A 78 -2.08 4.43 -4.66
CA VAL A 78 -1.41 5.21 -3.61
C VAL A 78 -2.25 5.20 -2.33
N ILE A 79 -3.53 5.57 -2.42
CA ILE A 79 -4.42 5.65 -1.27
C ILE A 79 -4.63 4.28 -0.64
N ALA A 80 -4.82 3.24 -1.45
CA ALA A 80 -4.98 1.87 -0.98
C ALA A 80 -3.72 1.39 -0.23
N ALA A 81 -2.53 1.62 -0.79
CA ALA A 81 -1.27 1.25 -0.14
C ALA A 81 -1.07 1.99 1.20
N CYS A 82 -1.22 3.32 1.22
CA CYS A 82 -1.12 4.11 2.46
C CYS A 82 -2.10 3.61 3.53
N THR A 83 -3.36 3.42 3.16
CA THR A 83 -4.40 2.98 4.11
C THR A 83 -4.10 1.58 4.64
N THR A 84 -3.65 0.68 3.77
CA THR A 84 -3.32 -0.70 4.14
C THR A 84 -2.20 -0.73 5.17
N ILE A 85 -1.12 0.02 4.95
CA ILE A 85 0.03 0.11 5.85
C ILE A 85 -0.38 0.67 7.21
N VAL A 86 -1.07 1.81 7.22
CA VAL A 86 -1.46 2.45 8.48
C VAL A 86 -2.32 1.52 9.32
N LEU A 87 -3.32 0.87 8.71
CA LEU A 87 -4.16 -0.10 9.42
C LEU A 87 -3.36 -1.28 9.94
N PHE A 88 -2.36 -1.72 9.19
CA PHE A 88 -1.57 -2.89 9.53
C PHE A 88 -0.57 -2.61 10.65
N ASP A 89 0.18 -1.52 10.54
CA ASP A 89 1.16 -1.08 11.52
C ASP A 89 0.49 -0.78 12.87
N VAL A 90 -0.63 -0.04 12.84
CA VAL A 90 -1.45 0.21 14.04
C VAL A 90 -2.02 -1.10 14.59
N GLY A 91 -2.53 -1.97 13.71
CA GLY A 91 -3.05 -3.28 14.10
C GLY A 91 -2.00 -4.16 14.78
N PHE A 92 -0.75 -4.13 14.30
CA PHE A 92 0.37 -4.87 14.89
C PHE A 92 0.66 -4.43 16.32
N VAL A 93 0.71 -3.11 16.52
CA VAL A 93 0.99 -2.53 17.83
C VAL A 93 -0.15 -2.79 18.81
N LEU A 94 -1.41 -2.65 18.38
CA LEU A 94 -2.57 -2.83 19.25
C LEU A 94 -2.86 -4.29 19.60
N LEU A 95 -2.69 -5.21 18.64
CA LEU A 95 -3.02 -6.62 18.85
C LEU A 95 -1.87 -7.42 19.48
N GLY A 96 -0.67 -6.83 19.60
CA GLY A 96 0.49 -7.46 20.21
C GLY A 96 0.82 -8.84 19.62
N GLN A 97 0.42 -9.07 18.37
CA GLN A 97 0.43 -10.41 17.79
C GLN A 97 1.87 -10.90 17.64
N LYS A 98 2.16 -12.05 18.27
CA LYS A 98 3.34 -12.84 17.97
C LYS A 98 3.30 -13.23 16.49
N VAL A 99 4.48 -13.32 15.86
CA VAL A 99 4.78 -13.65 14.44
C VAL A 99 4.27 -15.04 13.98
N GLN A 100 3.22 -15.57 14.61
CA GLN A 100 2.72 -16.91 14.36
C GLN A 100 1.80 -16.88 13.14
N ALA A 101 2.46 -17.22 12.02
CA ALA A 101 1.95 -17.45 10.68
C ALA A 101 1.82 -16.21 9.78
N PHE A 102 3.00 -15.72 9.39
CA PHE A 102 3.29 -14.83 8.26
C PHE A 102 2.41 -15.07 7.00
N THR A 103 1.93 -16.30 6.76
CA THR A 103 1.01 -16.60 5.65
C THR A 103 -0.35 -15.92 5.81
N TYR A 104 -0.97 -15.95 7.00
CA TYR A 104 -2.23 -15.25 7.24
C TYR A 104 -2.05 -13.74 7.15
N LEU A 105 -0.88 -13.29 7.61
CA LEU A 105 -0.46 -11.91 7.56
C LEU A 105 -0.37 -11.37 6.13
N ALA A 106 0.33 -12.11 5.26
CA ALA A 106 0.44 -11.80 3.84
C ALA A 106 -0.91 -11.85 3.13
N LEU A 107 -1.77 -12.83 3.47
CA LEU A 107 -3.13 -12.91 2.95
C LEU A 107 -3.98 -11.69 3.35
N LEU A 108 -3.90 -11.26 4.61
CA LEU A 108 -4.62 -10.07 5.09
C LEU A 108 -4.12 -8.79 4.41
N LEU A 109 -2.82 -8.63 4.23
CA LEU A 109 -2.21 -7.50 3.48
C LEU A 109 -2.68 -7.48 2.03
N ALA A 110 -2.61 -8.63 1.34
CA ALA A 110 -3.05 -8.73 -0.04
C ALA A 110 -4.56 -8.48 -0.18
N LEU A 111 -5.37 -9.03 0.72
CA LEU A 111 -6.83 -8.90 0.69
C LEU A 111 -7.29 -7.47 1.01
N SER A 112 -6.71 -6.85 2.05
CA SER A 112 -7.01 -5.46 2.41
C SER A 112 -6.64 -4.50 1.27
N SER A 113 -5.44 -4.66 0.70
CA SER A 113 -5.03 -3.89 -0.48
C SER A 113 -5.95 -4.14 -1.68
N PHE A 114 -6.37 -5.38 -1.93
CA PHE A 114 -7.29 -5.71 -3.02
C PHE A 114 -8.66 -5.02 -2.82
N ILE A 115 -9.23 -5.12 -1.62
CA ILE A 115 -10.54 -4.53 -1.28
C ILE A 115 -10.46 -3.02 -1.37
N LEU A 116 -9.44 -2.39 -0.77
CA LEU A 116 -9.27 -0.94 -0.79
C LEU A 116 -9.08 -0.41 -2.21
N GLN A 117 -8.24 -1.07 -3.01
CA GLN A 117 -8.06 -0.73 -4.42
C GLN A 117 -9.40 -0.82 -5.18
N THR A 118 -10.18 -1.86 -4.91
CA THR A 118 -11.48 -2.12 -5.54
C THR A 118 -12.49 -1.03 -5.17
N VAL A 119 -12.65 -0.75 -3.88
CA VAL A 119 -13.59 0.25 -3.37
C VAL A 119 -13.24 1.63 -3.91
N ILE A 120 -12.00 2.08 -3.76
CA ILE A 120 -11.58 3.42 -4.18
C ILE A 120 -11.75 3.62 -5.69
N SER A 121 -11.46 2.59 -6.48
CA SER A 121 -11.61 2.65 -7.95
C SER A 121 -13.07 2.73 -8.41
N ILE A 122 -14.02 2.25 -7.59
CA ILE A 122 -15.46 2.28 -7.92
C ILE A 122 -16.13 3.55 -7.36
N SER A 123 -15.62 4.06 -6.24
CA SER A 123 -16.12 5.26 -5.58
C SER A 123 -15.99 6.54 -6.44
N PRO A 124 -16.78 7.60 -6.12
CA PRO A 124 -16.72 8.88 -6.83
C PRO A 124 -15.32 9.50 -6.87
N ILE A 125 -14.53 9.29 -5.81
CA ILE A 125 -13.13 9.72 -5.70
C ILE A 125 -12.28 9.14 -6.84
N GLY A 126 -12.39 7.83 -7.12
CA GLY A 126 -11.67 7.19 -8.22
C GLY A 126 -12.10 7.69 -9.61
N LYS A 127 -13.38 8.06 -9.78
CA LYS A 127 -13.92 8.59 -11.03
C LYS A 127 -13.51 10.04 -11.29
N ALA A 128 -13.51 10.89 -10.26
CA ALA A 128 -13.07 12.28 -10.34
C ALA A 128 -11.59 12.40 -10.76
N THR A 129 -10.74 11.53 -10.20
CA THR A 129 -9.33 11.44 -10.59
C THR A 129 -9.14 11.04 -12.05
N ALA A 130 -9.91 10.06 -12.55
CA ALA A 130 -9.76 9.59 -13.92
C ALA A 130 -10.10 10.71 -14.93
N SER A 131 -11.18 11.45 -14.67
CA SER A 131 -11.61 12.59 -15.49
C SER A 131 -10.57 13.72 -15.56
N SER A 132 -9.84 13.97 -14.47
CA SER A 132 -8.81 15.01 -14.43
C SER A 132 -7.56 14.65 -15.25
N ASN A 133 -7.19 13.38 -15.29
CA ASN A 133 -6.04 12.92 -16.08
C ASN A 133 -6.32 12.97 -17.59
N ASP A 134 -7.56 12.71 -18.02
CA ASP A 134 -7.94 12.82 -19.44
C ASP A 134 -7.95 14.28 -19.93
N HIS A 135 -8.31 15.24 -19.07
CA HIS A 135 -8.18 16.67 -19.37
C HIS A 135 -6.73 17.16 -19.40
N ALA A 136 -5.87 16.66 -18.52
CA ALA A 136 -4.45 17.02 -18.51
C ALA A 136 -3.72 16.47 -19.76
N ALA A 137 -4.04 15.26 -20.21
CA ALA A 137 -3.45 14.68 -21.42
C ALA A 137 -3.84 15.43 -22.70
N ASN A 138 -5.03 16.04 -22.74
CA ASN A 138 -5.52 16.77 -23.92
C ASN A 138 -5.04 18.23 -24.02
N THR A 139 -4.31 18.74 -23.02
CA THR A 139 -3.81 20.13 -22.99
C THR A 139 -2.30 20.24 -23.21
N THR A 140 -1.58 19.12 -23.21
CA THR A 140 -0.15 19.06 -23.56
C THR A 140 0.12 18.86 -25.06
N ASP A 141 -0.91 18.65 -25.86
CA ASP A 141 -0.84 18.46 -27.32
C ASP A 141 -1.33 19.69 -28.13
N ALA A 142 -1.50 20.86 -27.48
CA ALA A 142 -1.96 22.11 -28.11
C ALA A 142 -0.89 23.21 -28.07
#